data_AF-A0A6L7X8B3-F1
#
_entry.id   AF-A0A6L7X8B3-F1
#
_cell.length_a   1.000
_cell.length_b   1.000
_cell.length_c   1.000
_cell.angle_alpha   90.00
_cell.angle_beta   90.00
_cell.angle_gamma   90.00
#
_symmetry.space_group_name_H-M   'P 1'
#
loop_
_entity.id
_entity.type
_entity.pdbx_description
1 polymer ?
#
loop_
_entity_poly.entity_id
_entity_poly.type
_entity_poly.pdbx_seq_one_letter_code
_entity_poly.pdbx_strand_id
1 'polypeptide(L)'
;MTRNGLSDAGAHVAAVSDAHMVSWNLAYWGRDRTRGERVPLETIVHKQSGANADLYRLGDRGELVAGKRADVNVIDFERLETDAPQMVYDLPEGAKRFMQRPTGYVATICAGELVLEDDELTGALPGKLVRGPQTV
;
A
#
# COMPACT_ATOMS: atom_id res chain seq x y z
N MET A 1 6.25 1.37 19.73
CA MET A 1 5.02 0.97 19.01
C MET A 1 5.42 0.31 17.70
N THR A 2 4.93 -0.89 17.39
CA THR A 2 5.24 -1.64 16.17
C THR A 2 4.83 -0.86 14.91
N ARG A 3 5.65 -0.89 13.86
CA ARG A 3 5.45 -0.16 12.59
C ARG A 3 5.21 -1.15 11.45
N ASN A 4 4.38 -0.76 10.48
CA ASN A 4 4.14 -1.56 9.27
C ASN A 4 5.17 -1.13 8.21
N GLY A 5 6.21 -1.92 7.94
CA GLY A 5 7.26 -1.47 7.00
C GLY A 5 8.36 -2.46 6.64
N LEU A 6 8.19 -3.75 6.92
CA LEU A 6 9.20 -4.78 6.66
C LEU A 6 8.67 -5.88 5.73
N SER A 7 7.90 -5.49 4.71
CA SER A 7 7.48 -6.43 3.67
C SER A 7 8.72 -6.88 2.90
N ASP A 8 8.95 -8.19 2.88
CA ASP A 8 10.09 -8.80 2.18
C ASP A 8 9.65 -9.63 0.96
N ALA A 9 8.39 -9.44 0.54
CA ALA A 9 7.82 -10.05 -0.66
C ALA A 9 8.71 -9.87 -1.89
N GLY A 10 9.40 -8.73 -2.03
CA GLY A 10 10.28 -8.46 -3.17
C GLY A 10 11.54 -9.34 -3.25
N ALA A 11 12.09 -9.79 -2.12
CA ALA A 11 13.26 -10.67 -2.10
C ALA A 11 12.87 -12.15 -2.06
N HIS A 12 11.70 -12.46 -1.49
CA HIS A 12 11.22 -13.82 -1.28
C HIS A 12 9.99 -14.17 -2.13
N VAL A 13 9.89 -13.59 -3.34
CA VAL A 13 8.71 -13.65 -4.24
C VAL A 13 8.13 -15.06 -4.45
N ALA A 14 8.94 -16.12 -4.40
CA ALA A 14 8.51 -17.51 -4.60
C ALA A 14 8.18 -18.28 -3.30
N ALA A 15 8.45 -17.69 -2.13
CA ALA A 15 8.32 -18.33 -0.81
C ALA A 15 7.33 -17.59 0.11
N VAL A 16 7.27 -16.25 0.04
CA VAL A 16 6.41 -15.40 0.87
C VAL A 16 5.87 -14.25 0.00
N SER A 17 4.58 -13.92 0.17
CA SER A 17 4.00 -12.68 -0.34
C SER A 17 3.28 -11.96 0.79
N ASP A 18 3.90 -10.91 1.32
CA ASP A 18 3.31 -9.99 2.31
C ASP A 18 3.02 -8.59 1.71
N ALA A 19 3.18 -8.43 0.39
CA ALA A 19 2.90 -7.17 -0.31
C ALA A 19 1.44 -6.70 -0.16
N HIS A 20 0.52 -7.65 0.01
CA HIS A 20 -0.91 -7.40 0.18
C HIS A 20 -1.30 -6.91 1.58
N MET A 21 -0.37 -6.93 2.55
CA MET A 21 -0.64 -6.62 3.96
C MET A 21 -1.26 -5.23 4.14
N VAL A 22 -0.95 -4.26 3.28
CA VAL A 22 -1.52 -2.91 3.38
C VAL A 22 -3.05 -2.90 3.16
N SER A 23 -3.52 -3.54 2.08
CA SER A 23 -4.94 -3.67 1.74
C SER A 23 -5.65 -4.61 2.71
N TRP A 24 -5.02 -5.74 3.04
CA TRP A 24 -5.60 -6.71 3.98
C TRP A 24 -5.78 -6.14 5.37
N ASN A 25 -4.86 -5.28 5.84
CA ASN A 25 -5.03 -4.67 7.15
C ASN A 25 -6.26 -3.75 7.21
N LEU A 26 -6.53 -3.00 6.14
CA LEU A 26 -7.72 -2.16 6.03
C LEU A 26 -8.99 -3.01 6.00
N ALA A 27 -9.05 -4.00 5.11
CA ALA A 27 -10.20 -4.89 4.97
C ALA A 27 -10.43 -5.72 6.23
N TYR A 28 -9.47 -6.55 6.65
CA TYR A 28 -9.67 -7.47 7.77
C TYR A 28 -9.74 -6.77 9.12
N TRP A 29 -8.72 -5.99 9.52
CA TRP A 29 -8.71 -5.40 10.86
C TRP A 29 -9.70 -4.25 11.01
N GLY A 30 -9.96 -3.51 9.92
CA GLY A 30 -10.89 -2.38 9.91
C GLY A 30 -12.36 -2.77 9.69
N ARG A 31 -12.64 -3.79 8.85
CA ARG A 31 -13.99 -4.12 8.38
C ARG A 31 -14.42 -5.56 8.67
N ASP A 32 -13.65 -6.57 8.30
CA ASP A 32 -14.16 -7.95 8.17
C ASP A 32 -13.96 -8.83 9.42
N ARG A 33 -13.16 -8.37 10.39
CA ARG A 33 -12.92 -9.11 11.62
C ARG A 33 -14.23 -9.40 12.37
N THR A 34 -14.48 -10.69 12.60
CA THR A 34 -15.64 -11.21 13.34
C THR A 34 -15.32 -11.61 14.78
N ARG A 35 -14.04 -11.89 15.08
CA ARG A 35 -13.58 -12.31 16.41
C ARG A 35 -12.79 -11.21 17.09
N GLY A 36 -13.36 -10.59 18.12
CA GLY A 36 -12.75 -9.49 18.87
C GLY A 36 -12.95 -8.14 18.21
N GLU A 37 -12.44 -7.08 18.85
CA GLU A 37 -12.63 -5.70 18.39
C GLU A 37 -11.90 -5.43 17.08
N ARG A 38 -12.53 -4.62 16.22
CA ARG A 38 -11.91 -4.03 15.03
C ARG A 38 -10.99 -2.89 15.44
N VAL A 39 -10.00 -2.60 14.60
CA VAL A 39 -9.11 -1.46 14.81
C VAL A 39 -9.72 -0.26 14.08
N PRO A 40 -9.79 0.94 14.69
CA PRO A 40 -10.28 2.13 14.02
C PRO A 40 -9.51 2.40 12.71
N LEU A 41 -10.24 2.75 11.66
CA LEU A 41 -9.67 2.88 10.31
C LEU A 41 -8.55 3.92 10.26
N GLU A 42 -8.74 5.06 10.91
CA GLU A 42 -7.77 6.14 11.03
C GLU A 42 -6.47 5.69 11.72
N THR A 43 -6.56 4.72 12.65
CA THR A 43 -5.38 4.13 13.30
C THR A 43 -4.60 3.25 12.32
N ILE A 44 -5.29 2.47 11.48
CA ILE A 44 -4.66 1.64 10.44
C ILE A 44 -4.00 2.55 9.39
N VAL A 45 -4.73 3.54 8.89
CA VAL A 45 -4.24 4.52 7.91
C VAL A 45 -3.01 5.23 8.43
N HIS A 46 -3.07 5.82 9.63
CA HIS A 46 -1.93 6.53 10.22
C HIS A 46 -0.69 5.63 10.32
N LYS A 47 -0.84 4.37 10.77
CA LYS A 47 0.25 3.39 10.84
C LYS A 47 0.89 3.04 9.50
N GLN A 48 0.16 3.21 8.40
CA GLN A 48 0.63 2.93 7.03
C GLN A 48 1.12 4.19 6.31
N SER A 49 0.76 5.40 6.77
CA SER A 49 1.10 6.68 6.15
C SER A 49 1.94 7.57 7.09
N GLY A 50 1.33 8.53 7.79
CA GLY A 50 2.00 9.58 8.55
C GLY A 50 2.98 9.04 9.58
N ALA A 51 2.61 7.94 10.24
CA ALA A 51 3.46 7.35 11.26
C ALA A 51 4.78 6.79 10.64
N ASN A 52 4.74 6.25 9.42
CA ASN A 52 5.95 5.83 8.69
C ASN A 52 6.72 7.05 8.15
N ALA A 53 6.02 8.06 7.63
CA ALA A 53 6.64 9.31 7.18
C ALA A 53 7.44 9.97 8.32
N ASP A 54 6.88 10.04 9.52
CA ASP A 54 7.56 10.56 10.72
C ASP A 54 8.82 9.77 11.07
N LEU A 55 8.74 8.44 11.05
CA LEU A 55 9.87 7.56 11.36
C LEU A 55 11.06 7.82 10.43
N TYR A 56 10.78 7.99 9.14
CA TYR A 56 11.80 8.24 8.12
C TYR A 56 12.08 9.73 7.87
N ARG A 57 11.47 10.63 8.66
CA ARG A 57 11.61 12.09 8.54
C ARG A 57 11.21 12.62 7.16
N LEU A 58 10.15 12.09 6.59
CA LEU A 58 9.55 12.52 5.33
C LEU A 58 8.44 13.54 5.61
N GLY A 59 8.82 14.75 6.03
CA GLY A 59 7.87 15.79 6.45
C GLY A 59 6.98 16.33 5.33
N ASP A 60 7.32 16.02 4.08
CA ASP A 60 6.62 16.44 2.87
C ASP A 60 5.42 15.55 2.49
N ARG A 61 5.15 14.44 3.21
CA ARG A 61 4.12 13.45 2.84
C ARG A 61 3.52 12.72 4.05
N GLY A 62 2.69 11.72 3.77
CA GLY A 62 2.07 10.84 4.79
C GLY A 62 0.78 11.38 5.40
N GLU A 63 0.38 12.60 5.06
CA GLU A 63 -0.84 13.25 5.53
C GLU A 63 -1.50 14.05 4.41
N LEU A 64 -2.83 14.16 4.46
CA LEU A 64 -3.61 14.97 3.53
C LEU A 64 -3.70 16.41 4.03
N VAL A 65 -2.65 17.19 3.75
CA VAL A 65 -2.54 18.61 4.13
C VAL A 65 -2.11 19.42 2.91
N ALA A 66 -2.76 20.57 2.69
CA ALA A 66 -2.39 21.47 1.60
C ALA A 66 -0.90 21.86 1.69
N GLY A 67 -0.20 21.80 0.55
CA GLY A 67 1.25 22.04 0.46
C GLY A 67 2.12 20.79 0.59
N LYS A 68 1.60 19.67 1.10
CA LYS A 68 2.31 18.38 1.07
C LYS A 68 2.22 17.72 -0.31
N ARG A 69 3.13 16.77 -0.56
CA ARG A 69 3.17 15.96 -1.78
C ARG A 69 1.85 15.22 -1.98
N ALA A 70 1.33 15.27 -3.20
CA ALA A 70 0.09 14.58 -3.59
C ALA A 70 0.32 13.07 -3.82
N ASP A 71 0.61 12.35 -2.74
CA ASP A 71 0.63 10.89 -2.68
C ASP A 71 -0.67 10.42 -2.00
N VAL A 72 -1.66 9.99 -2.79
CA VAL A 72 -3.04 9.76 -2.33
C VAL A 72 -3.59 8.45 -2.87
N ASN A 73 -4.31 7.72 -2.03
CA ASN A 73 -5.16 6.60 -2.45
C ASN A 73 -6.62 6.96 -2.22
N VAL A 74 -7.46 6.70 -3.22
CA VAL A 74 -8.92 6.72 -3.13
C VAL A 74 -9.40 5.28 -3.21
N ILE A 75 -10.05 4.82 -2.15
CA ILE A 75 -10.39 3.40 -1.97
C ILE A 75 -11.90 3.29 -1.74
N ASP A 76 -12.56 2.45 -2.52
CA ASP A 76 -13.89 1.96 -2.22
C ASP A 76 -13.77 0.93 -1.08
N PHE A 77 -13.99 1.41 0.14
CA PHE A 77 -13.76 0.62 1.33
C PHE A 77 -14.74 -0.56 1.47
N GLU A 78 -15.91 -0.53 0.83
CA GLU A 78 -16.84 -1.65 0.87
C GLU A 78 -16.43 -2.75 -0.13
N ARG A 79 -15.81 -2.37 -1.25
CA ARG A 79 -15.31 -3.30 -2.27
C ARG A 79 -13.86 -3.73 -2.07
N LEU A 80 -13.17 -3.17 -1.07
CA LEU A 80 -11.78 -3.48 -0.81
C LEU A 80 -11.62 -4.96 -0.44
N GLU A 81 -10.91 -5.72 -1.27
CA GLU A 81 -10.63 -7.13 -1.04
C GLU A 81 -9.18 -7.46 -1.41
N THR A 82 -8.76 -8.67 -1.04
CA THR A 82 -7.44 -9.20 -1.39
C THR A 82 -7.61 -10.66 -1.77
N ASP A 83 -7.23 -10.99 -3.00
CA ASP A 83 -7.37 -12.34 -3.52
C ASP A 83 -6.52 -13.36 -2.74
N ALA A 84 -6.94 -14.62 -2.84
CA ALA A 84 -6.10 -15.75 -2.41
C ALA A 84 -4.76 -15.75 -3.17
N PRO A 85 -3.65 -16.16 -2.53
CA PRO A 85 -2.35 -16.19 -3.18
C PRO A 85 -2.33 -17.17 -4.35
N GLN A 86 -1.90 -16.65 -5.51
CA GLN A 86 -1.74 -17.43 -6.73
C GLN A 86 -0.27 -17.49 -7.14
N MET A 87 0.15 -18.63 -7.69
CA MET A 87 1.49 -18.77 -8.29
C MET A 87 1.43 -18.37 -9.76
N VAL A 88 2.23 -17.38 -10.15
CA VAL A 88 2.39 -16.93 -11.55
C VAL A 88 3.84 -17.15 -12.00
N TYR A 89 4.06 -17.24 -13.31
CA TYR A 89 5.35 -17.57 -13.95
C TYR A 89 5.75 -16.49 -14.95
N ASP A 90 5.88 -15.25 -14.47
CA ASP A 90 6.03 -14.04 -15.29
C ASP A 90 7.36 -13.30 -15.07
N LEU A 91 8.27 -13.87 -14.29
CA LEU A 91 9.62 -13.34 -14.11
C LEU A 91 10.55 -13.79 -15.24
N PRO A 92 11.74 -13.15 -15.41
CA PRO A 92 12.73 -13.59 -16.39
C PRO A 92 13.01 -15.09 -16.31
N GLU A 93 13.22 -15.70 -17.47
CA GLU A 93 13.40 -17.16 -17.62
C GLU A 93 12.18 -18.01 -17.18
N GLY A 94 11.00 -17.39 -17.01
CA GLY A 94 9.78 -18.09 -16.59
C GLY A 94 9.78 -18.46 -15.10
N ALA A 95 10.59 -17.78 -14.30
CA ALA A 95 10.61 -17.99 -12.87
C ALA A 95 9.26 -17.61 -12.22
N LYS A 96 8.97 -18.25 -11.08
CA LYS A 96 7.68 -18.14 -10.41
C LYS A 96 7.66 -17.11 -9.28
N ARG A 97 6.49 -16.52 -9.03
CA ARG A 97 6.22 -15.71 -7.84
C ARG A 97 4.78 -15.87 -7.35
N PHE A 98 4.57 -15.62 -6.07
CA PHE A 98 3.24 -15.42 -5.51
C PHE A 98 2.72 -14.03 -5.90
N MET A 99 1.46 -13.99 -6.30
CA MET A 99 0.74 -12.76 -6.63
C MET A 99 -0.60 -12.76 -5.90
N GLN A 100 -0.92 -11.63 -5.29
CA GLN A 100 -2.21 -11.34 -4.67
C GLN A 100 -2.61 -9.93 -5.08
N ARG A 101 -3.59 -9.84 -5.98
CA ARG A 101 -4.09 -8.56 -6.45
C ARG A 101 -5.14 -8.06 -5.46
N PRO A 102 -5.01 -6.82 -4.96
CA PRO A 102 -6.12 -6.18 -4.28
C PRO A 102 -7.11 -5.60 -5.30
N THR A 103 -8.37 -5.49 -4.89
CA THR A 103 -9.43 -4.78 -5.63
C THR A 103 -10.05 -3.69 -4.76
N GLY A 104 -10.78 -2.76 -5.36
CA GLY A 104 -11.45 -1.66 -4.66
C GLY A 104 -10.63 -0.36 -4.57
N TYR A 105 -9.53 -0.25 -5.31
CA TYR A 105 -8.81 1.00 -5.50
C TYR A 105 -9.42 1.79 -6.66
N VAL A 106 -10.06 2.91 -6.34
CA VAL A 106 -10.63 3.81 -7.36
C VAL A 106 -9.50 4.60 -8.03
N ALA A 107 -8.54 5.09 -7.24
CA ALA A 107 -7.39 5.80 -7.77
C ALA A 107 -6.18 5.69 -6.84
N THR A 108 -4.99 5.59 -7.43
CA THR A 108 -3.72 5.87 -6.73
C THR A 108 -3.00 6.99 -7.47
N ILE A 109 -2.60 8.01 -6.72
CA ILE A 109 -1.92 9.19 -7.20
C ILE A 109 -0.56 9.25 -6.53
N CYS A 110 0.50 9.44 -7.31
CA CYS A 110 1.86 9.65 -6.79
C CYS A 110 2.43 10.93 -7.37
N ALA A 111 2.91 11.84 -6.51
CA ALA A 111 3.37 13.17 -6.91
C ALA A 111 2.37 13.97 -7.76
N GLY A 112 1.06 13.74 -7.59
CA GLY A 112 0.01 14.40 -8.38
C GLY A 112 -0.31 13.73 -9.71
N GLU A 113 0.33 12.62 -10.07
CA GLU A 113 0.07 11.87 -11.30
C GLU A 113 -0.67 10.56 -11.00
N LEU A 114 -1.69 10.24 -11.80
CA LEU A 114 -2.52 9.04 -11.65
C LEU A 114 -1.74 7.80 -12.11
N VAL A 115 -1.44 6.88 -11.19
CA VAL A 115 -0.67 5.65 -11.46
C VAL A 115 -1.55 4.40 -11.52
N LEU A 116 -2.73 4.46 -10.92
CA LEU A 116 -3.75 3.41 -10.95
C LEU A 116 -5.13 4.05 -11.00
N GLU A 117 -6.01 3.52 -11.84
CA GLU A 117 -7.41 3.90 -11.98
C GLU A 117 -8.27 2.63 -12.05
N ASP A 118 -9.32 2.55 -11.23
CA ASP A 118 -10.25 1.41 -11.16
C ASP A 118 -9.54 0.04 -11.17
N ASP A 119 -8.65 -0.15 -10.18
CA ASP A 119 -7.79 -1.32 -9.99
C ASP A 119 -6.72 -1.57 -11.09
N GLU A 120 -6.68 -0.79 -12.18
CA GLU A 120 -5.75 -0.97 -13.30
C GLU A 120 -4.60 0.05 -13.32
N LEU A 121 -3.39 -0.42 -13.65
CA LEU A 121 -2.21 0.45 -13.74
C LEU A 121 -2.26 1.30 -15.01
N THR A 122 -1.99 2.60 -14.88
CA THR A 122 -1.94 3.52 -16.02
C THR A 122 -0.62 3.43 -16.81
N GLY A 123 0.41 2.82 -16.22
CA GLY A 123 1.78 2.79 -16.74
C GLY A 123 2.62 4.02 -16.36
N ALA A 124 2.04 5.02 -15.69
CA ALA A 124 2.78 6.15 -15.15
C ALA A 124 3.74 5.70 -14.04
N LEU A 125 5.00 6.15 -14.11
CA LEU A 125 6.06 5.82 -13.15
C LEU A 125 6.72 7.09 -12.56
N PRO A 126 5.95 7.99 -11.88
CA PRO A 126 6.45 9.27 -11.37
C PRO A 126 7.34 9.15 -10.13
N GLY A 127 7.57 7.93 -9.64
CA GLY A 127 8.42 7.63 -8.50
C GLY A 127 9.85 8.14 -8.71
N LYS A 128 10.43 8.73 -7.65
CA LYS A 128 11.82 9.20 -7.65
C LYS A 128 12.55 8.65 -6.43
N LEU A 129 13.87 8.55 -6.56
CA LEU A 129 14.74 8.21 -5.45
C LEU A 129 14.63 9.29 -4.35
N VAL A 130 14.25 8.86 -3.15
CA VAL A 130 14.22 9.71 -1.95
C VAL A 130 15.57 9.60 -1.24
N ARG A 131 16.15 10.74 -0.86
CA ARG A 131 17.46 10.79 -0.18
C ARG A 131 17.34 11.56 1.12
N GLY A 132 17.44 10.83 2.23
CA GLY A 132 17.42 11.42 3.58
C GLY A 132 16.09 12.12 3.91
N PRO A 133 16.08 12.93 4.97
CA PRO A 133 14.90 13.68 5.40
C PRO A 133 14.35 14.58 4.28
N GLN A 134 13.04 14.72 4.21
CA GLN A 134 12.34 15.60 3.27
C GLN A 134 11.58 16.68 4.05
N THR A 135 11.49 17.88 3.48
CA THR A 135 10.75 19.02 4.03
C THR A 135 9.75 19.53 3.01
N VAL A 136 8.66 20.14 3.47
CA VAL A 136 7.70 20.88 2.63
C VAL A 136 8.37 22.11 2.02
#